data_AF-A0A1M5D5I6-F1
#
_entry.id   AF-A0A1M5D5I6-F1
#
_cell.length_a   1.000
_cell.length_b   1.000
_cell.length_c   1.000
_cell.angle_alpha   90.00
_cell.angle_beta   90.00
_cell.angle_gamma   90.00
#
_symmetry.space_group_name_H-M   'P 1'
#
loop_
_entity.id
_entity.type
_entity.pdbx_description
1 polymer ?
#
loop_
_entity_poly.entity_id
_entity_poly.type
_entity_poly.pdbx_seq_one_letter_code
_entity_poly.pdbx_strand_id
1 'polypeptide(L)'
;MAARKKSTATVSPIAKMEAELSALKSKLAQARAKQEKDAASTADKLAKDAAKAAAKAKTTSAKVKAARAKKKSAAQQKQLKAAQAAAATAKKAADNAKAAAAEAKSQLATIKAENKLITQVAKAVAKEEAAVAKKLAAAAKKEAAAEAKKAAAAAKKKAAADKKKAAAAKKKAAAAAKKKAAAEKKKAAAAAKKKAAAEKKKAAAAKAKAKAAAKKKPGRPKKAAAKKAAGRPKKAAAKAGAKKAPGRPKKAAAKTAAKKSPGRPKKSAAAKRGPGRPKKAK
;
A
#
# COMPACT_ATOMS: atom_id res chain seq x y z
N MET A 1 -26.73 33.14 -2.59
CA MET A 1 -25.75 32.43 -3.45
C MET A 1 -25.02 31.38 -2.63
N ALA A 2 -25.29 30.09 -2.87
CA ALA A 2 -24.62 29.01 -2.14
C ALA A 2 -23.19 28.82 -2.65
N ALA A 3 -22.21 29.18 -1.82
CA ALA A 3 -20.80 28.92 -2.09
C ALA A 3 -20.57 27.40 -2.17
N ARG A 4 -20.41 26.88 -3.40
CA ARG A 4 -19.91 25.52 -3.62
C ARG A 4 -18.49 25.46 -3.06
N LYS A 5 -18.33 24.92 -1.85
CA LYS A 5 -17.04 24.47 -1.33
C LYS A 5 -16.48 23.47 -2.33
N LYS A 6 -15.58 23.92 -3.20
CA LYS A 6 -14.73 23.04 -4.02
C LYS A 6 -13.91 22.22 -3.03
N SER A 7 -14.31 20.98 -2.82
CA SER A 7 -13.48 19.99 -2.15
C SER A 7 -12.20 19.85 -2.97
N THR A 8 -11.13 20.50 -2.52
CA THR A 8 -9.78 20.26 -2.99
C THR A 8 -9.45 18.81 -2.64
N ALA A 9 -9.71 17.90 -3.57
CA ALA A 9 -9.27 16.52 -3.46
C ALA A 9 -7.75 16.57 -3.22
N THR A 10 -7.33 16.13 -2.04
CA THR A 10 -5.95 16.10 -1.62
C THR A 10 -5.22 15.15 -2.56
N VAL A 11 -4.59 15.69 -3.61
CA VAL A 11 -3.78 14.92 -4.55
C VAL A 11 -2.74 14.15 -3.74
N SER A 12 -2.72 12.83 -3.89
CA SER A 12 -1.78 11.99 -3.15
C SER A 12 -0.34 12.46 -3.42
N PRO A 13 0.56 12.40 -2.43
CA PRO A 13 1.97 12.78 -2.65
C PRO A 13 2.60 12.07 -3.85
N ILE A 14 2.20 10.81 -4.10
CA ILE A 14 2.64 10.01 -5.25
C ILE A 14 2.18 10.65 -6.56
N ALA A 15 0.91 11.02 -6.69
CA ALA A 15 0.39 11.66 -7.89
C ALA A 15 1.04 13.03 -8.18
N LYS A 16 1.44 13.77 -7.13
CA LYS A 16 2.23 15.01 -7.29
C LYS A 16 3.62 14.71 -7.87
N MET A 17 4.33 13.73 -7.33
CA MET A 17 5.66 13.35 -7.83
C MET A 17 5.59 12.83 -9.28
N GLU A 18 4.56 12.06 -9.65
CA GLU A 18 4.37 11.60 -11.03
C GLU A 18 4.15 12.77 -12.01
N ALA A 19 3.37 13.78 -11.61
CA ALA A 19 3.16 14.99 -12.40
C ALA A 19 4.47 15.78 -12.59
N GLU A 20 5.25 15.95 -11.53
CA GLU A 20 6.56 16.62 -11.59
C GLU A 20 7.54 15.88 -12.49
N LEU A 21 7.61 14.55 -12.40
CA LEU A 21 8.45 13.73 -13.28
C LEU A 21 8.04 13.87 -14.76
N SER A 22 6.74 13.91 -15.05
CA SER A 22 6.24 14.15 -16.42
C SER A 22 6.65 15.53 -16.93
N ALA A 23 6.49 16.56 -16.10
CA ALA A 23 6.88 17.93 -16.44
C ALA A 23 8.40 18.04 -16.70
N LEU A 24 9.23 17.40 -15.87
CA LEU A 24 10.67 17.36 -16.05
C LEU A 24 11.06 16.61 -17.35
N LYS A 25 10.43 15.47 -17.65
CA LYS A 25 10.63 14.75 -18.91
C LYS A 25 10.34 15.64 -20.13
N SER A 26 9.26 16.41 -20.10
CA SER A 26 8.89 17.35 -21.17
C SER A 26 9.89 18.50 -21.31
N LYS A 27 10.26 19.14 -20.20
CA LYS A 27 11.28 20.22 -20.19
C LYS A 27 12.62 19.74 -20.74
N LEU A 28 13.02 18.51 -20.40
CA LEU A 28 14.27 17.93 -20.90
C LEU A 28 14.20 17.71 -22.43
N ALA A 29 13.08 17.22 -22.95
CA ALA A 29 12.89 17.07 -24.40
C ALA A 29 12.98 18.41 -25.13
N GLN A 30 12.36 19.46 -24.60
CA GLN A 30 12.45 20.82 -25.15
C GLN A 30 13.87 21.37 -25.09
N ALA A 31 14.59 21.18 -23.97
CA ALA A 31 15.97 21.63 -23.82
C ALA A 31 16.90 20.98 -24.86
N ARG A 32 16.74 19.68 -25.13
CA ARG A 32 17.51 18.96 -26.16
C ARG A 32 17.22 19.45 -27.58
N ALA A 33 15.94 19.69 -27.89
CA ALA A 33 15.56 20.24 -29.19
C ALA A 33 16.14 21.66 -29.38
N LYS A 34 16.12 22.47 -28.33
CA LYS A 34 16.75 23.80 -28.32
C LYS A 34 18.26 23.70 -28.51
N GLN A 35 18.94 22.82 -27.77
CA GLN A 35 20.38 22.60 -27.88
C GLN A 35 20.80 22.24 -29.32
N GLU A 36 20.04 21.35 -29.97
CA GLU A 36 20.31 20.98 -31.37
C GLU A 36 20.13 22.16 -32.33
N LYS A 37 19.06 22.95 -32.15
CA LYS A 37 18.80 24.14 -32.98
C LYS A 37 19.89 25.20 -32.79
N ASP A 38 20.27 25.46 -31.55
CA ASP A 38 21.28 26.47 -31.22
C ASP A 38 22.66 26.04 -31.74
N ALA A 39 23.02 24.75 -31.61
CA ALA A 39 24.24 24.19 -32.21
C ALA A 39 24.22 24.25 -33.75
N ALA A 40 23.08 23.97 -34.39
CA ALA A 40 22.94 24.08 -35.84
C ALA A 40 23.16 25.52 -36.31
N SER A 41 22.54 26.49 -35.65
CA SER A 41 22.69 27.91 -35.98
C SER A 41 24.14 28.40 -35.80
N THR A 42 24.84 27.87 -34.80
CA THR A 42 26.25 28.18 -34.53
C THR A 42 27.15 27.61 -35.62
N ALA A 43 26.94 26.35 -36.01
CA ALA A 43 27.67 25.72 -37.10
C ALA A 43 27.47 26.46 -38.44
N ASP A 44 26.25 26.91 -38.74
CA ASP A 44 25.94 27.67 -39.95
C ASP A 44 26.61 29.04 -39.95
N LYS A 45 26.60 29.74 -38.81
CA LYS A 45 27.26 31.04 -38.66
C LYS A 45 28.77 30.90 -38.87
N LEU A 46 29.41 29.94 -38.20
CA LEU A 46 30.85 29.70 -38.33
C LEU A 46 31.23 29.25 -39.74
N ALA A 47 30.40 28.47 -40.42
CA ALA A 47 30.62 28.11 -41.82
C ALA A 47 30.61 29.34 -42.75
N LYS A 48 29.69 30.29 -42.53
CA LYS A 48 29.63 31.56 -43.27
C LYS A 48 30.86 32.43 -42.99
N ASP A 49 31.29 32.51 -41.74
CA ASP A 49 32.47 33.28 -41.34
C ASP A 49 33.75 32.67 -41.91
N ALA A 50 33.87 31.34 -41.93
CA ALA A 50 34.96 30.64 -42.61
C ALA A 50 35.00 30.94 -44.12
N ALA A 51 33.84 30.97 -44.78
CA ALA A 51 33.76 31.33 -46.20
C ALA A 51 34.20 32.77 -46.47
N LYS A 52 33.78 33.73 -45.64
CA LYS A 52 34.21 35.13 -45.72
C LYS A 52 35.71 35.29 -45.47
N ALA A 53 36.26 34.62 -44.47
CA ALA A 53 37.68 34.65 -44.16
C ALA A 53 38.51 34.06 -45.31
N ALA A 54 38.06 32.94 -45.89
CA ALA A 54 38.70 32.35 -47.07
C ALA A 54 38.68 33.29 -48.29
N ALA A 55 37.57 34.00 -48.54
CA ALA A 55 37.49 35.00 -49.60
C ALA A 55 38.48 36.17 -49.36
N LYS A 56 38.61 36.65 -48.12
CA LYS A 56 39.60 37.69 -47.76
C LYS A 56 41.04 37.20 -47.93
N ALA A 57 41.33 35.93 -47.60
CA ALA A 57 42.64 35.34 -47.83
C ALA A 57 42.98 35.26 -49.34
N LYS A 58 42.00 34.89 -50.18
CA LYS A 58 42.17 34.86 -51.64
C LYS A 58 42.46 36.25 -52.22
N THR A 59 41.68 37.26 -51.84
CA THR A 59 41.85 38.64 -52.34
C THR A 59 43.16 39.27 -51.90
N THR A 60 43.60 39.06 -50.64
CA THR A 60 44.90 39.55 -50.16
C THR A 60 46.07 38.83 -50.82
N SER A 61 45.97 37.53 -51.08
CA SER A 61 46.95 36.79 -51.88
C SER A 61 47.06 37.32 -53.31
N ALA A 62 45.94 37.64 -53.96
CA ALA A 62 45.94 38.27 -55.28
C ALA A 62 46.63 39.65 -55.27
N LYS A 63 46.43 40.46 -54.21
CA LYS A 63 47.14 41.75 -54.04
C LYS A 63 48.65 41.56 -53.91
N VAL A 64 49.13 40.51 -53.23
CA VAL A 64 50.57 40.19 -53.18
C VAL A 64 51.10 39.86 -54.57
N LYS A 65 50.38 39.06 -55.37
CA LYS A 65 50.78 38.74 -56.75
C LYS A 65 50.86 40.01 -57.60
N ALA A 66 49.87 40.89 -57.51
CA ALA A 66 49.86 42.16 -58.23
C ALA A 66 51.00 43.10 -57.79
N ALA A 67 51.31 43.17 -56.49
CA ALA A 67 52.42 43.98 -55.97
C ALA A 67 53.79 43.46 -56.44
N ARG A 68 53.96 42.15 -56.60
CA ARG A 68 55.21 41.54 -57.11
C ARG A 68 55.48 41.88 -58.58
N ALA A 69 54.45 42.20 -59.36
CA ALA A 69 54.59 42.51 -60.79
C ALA A 69 55.09 43.93 -61.08
N LYS A 70 55.23 44.81 -60.06
CA LYS A 70 55.64 46.22 -60.24
C LYS A 70 57.17 46.40 -60.07
N LYS A 71 57.77 47.37 -60.79
CA LYS A 71 59.24 47.65 -60.83
C LYS A 71 59.82 48.14 -59.48
N LYS A 72 60.69 47.35 -58.85
CA LYS A 72 61.23 47.46 -57.47
C LYS A 72 61.85 48.81 -57.03
N SER A 73 61.07 49.88 -56.89
CA SER A 73 61.49 51.05 -56.09
C SER A 73 61.43 50.73 -54.59
N ALA A 74 62.16 51.49 -53.76
CA ALA A 74 62.14 51.32 -52.30
C ALA A 74 60.71 51.43 -51.71
N ALA A 75 59.89 52.35 -52.24
CA ALA A 75 58.49 52.49 -51.86
C ALA A 75 57.67 51.23 -52.20
N GLN A 76 57.88 50.63 -53.37
CA GLN A 76 57.17 49.42 -53.78
C GLN A 76 57.60 48.18 -52.97
N GLN A 77 58.87 48.09 -52.56
CA GLN A 77 59.31 47.02 -51.66
C GLN A 77 58.63 47.12 -50.28
N LYS A 78 58.46 48.33 -49.73
CA LYS A 78 57.69 48.55 -48.49
C LYS A 78 56.23 48.10 -48.65
N GLN A 79 55.59 48.46 -49.76
CA GLN A 79 54.22 48.02 -50.07
C GLN A 79 54.10 46.50 -50.21
N LEU A 80 55.08 45.85 -50.86
CA LEU A 80 55.10 44.38 -51.00
C LEU A 80 55.22 43.69 -49.63
N LYS A 81 56.09 44.18 -48.74
CA LYS A 81 56.22 43.65 -47.37
C LYS A 81 54.90 43.79 -46.59
N ALA A 82 54.25 44.95 -46.68
CA ALA A 82 52.95 45.17 -46.04
C ALA A 82 51.85 44.25 -46.60
N ALA A 83 51.81 44.05 -47.92
CA ALA A 83 50.86 43.13 -48.56
C ALA A 83 51.10 41.68 -48.14
N GLN A 84 52.36 41.25 -48.03
CA GLN A 84 52.71 39.89 -47.56
C GLN A 84 52.28 39.67 -46.11
N ALA A 85 52.52 40.66 -45.23
CA ALA A 85 52.06 40.61 -43.84
C ALA A 85 50.52 40.50 -43.76
N ALA A 86 49.80 41.32 -44.53
CA ALA A 86 48.34 41.29 -44.59
C ALA A 86 47.81 39.94 -45.11
N ALA A 87 48.45 39.36 -46.13
CA ALA A 87 48.08 38.05 -46.66
C ALA A 87 48.34 36.91 -45.65
N ALA A 88 49.46 36.97 -44.92
CA ALA A 88 49.77 36.01 -43.86
C ALA A 88 48.72 36.05 -42.73
N THR A 89 48.33 37.25 -42.28
CA THR A 89 47.28 37.43 -41.26
C THR A 89 45.92 36.92 -41.77
N ALA A 90 45.56 37.25 -43.02
CA ALA A 90 44.30 36.77 -43.60
C ALA A 90 44.26 35.25 -43.77
N LYS A 91 45.39 34.63 -44.13
CA LYS A 91 45.51 33.16 -44.20
C LYS A 91 45.31 32.52 -42.83
N LYS A 92 46.01 33.00 -41.79
CA LYS A 92 45.82 32.52 -40.41
C LYS A 92 44.36 32.65 -39.95
N ALA A 93 43.71 33.77 -40.23
CA ALA A 93 42.30 33.97 -39.89
C ALA A 93 41.37 32.97 -40.62
N ALA A 94 41.64 32.69 -41.90
CA ALA A 94 40.88 31.70 -42.66
C ALA A 94 41.08 30.27 -42.13
N ASP A 95 42.30 29.90 -41.78
CA ASP A 95 42.61 28.59 -41.21
C ASP A 95 41.91 28.40 -39.85
N ASN A 96 41.98 29.41 -38.97
CA ASN A 96 41.29 29.38 -37.69
C ASN A 96 39.76 29.29 -37.83
N ALA A 97 39.17 30.08 -38.74
CA ALA A 97 37.73 30.05 -38.97
C ALA A 97 37.27 28.70 -39.55
N LYS A 98 38.09 28.08 -40.41
CA LYS A 98 37.83 26.75 -40.95
C LYS A 98 37.88 25.68 -39.86
N ALA A 99 38.86 25.75 -38.94
CA ALA A 99 38.96 24.85 -37.80
C ALA A 99 37.72 24.97 -36.89
N ALA A 100 37.34 26.19 -36.51
CA ALA A 100 36.15 26.44 -35.69
C ALA A 100 34.85 25.92 -36.35
N ALA A 101 34.69 26.12 -37.67
CA ALA A 101 33.55 25.60 -38.40
C ALA A 101 33.52 24.06 -38.45
N ALA A 102 34.67 23.41 -38.53
CA ALA A 102 34.77 21.95 -38.51
C ALA A 102 34.43 21.38 -37.11
N GLU A 103 34.94 22.00 -36.05
CA GLU A 103 34.62 21.64 -34.67
C GLU A 103 33.13 21.79 -34.36
N ALA A 104 32.52 22.91 -34.74
CA ALA A 104 31.09 23.13 -34.54
C ALA A 104 30.21 22.11 -35.28
N LYS A 105 30.61 21.70 -36.50
CA LYS A 105 29.93 20.63 -37.23
C LYS A 105 30.06 19.27 -36.55
N SER A 106 31.24 18.97 -36.00
CA SER A 106 31.48 17.75 -35.22
C SER A 106 30.60 17.73 -33.96
N GLN A 107 30.55 18.83 -33.22
CA GLN A 107 29.68 18.97 -32.04
C GLN A 107 28.20 18.79 -32.38
N LEU A 108 27.73 19.41 -33.48
CA LEU A 108 26.36 19.23 -33.94
C LEU A 108 26.05 17.76 -34.29
N ALA A 109 26.98 17.05 -34.95
CA ALA A 109 26.82 15.65 -35.27
C ALA A 109 26.71 14.77 -34.01
N THR A 110 27.56 15.03 -33.01
CA THR A 110 27.50 14.36 -31.70
C THR A 110 26.18 14.62 -30.99
N ILE A 111 25.73 15.87 -30.91
CA ILE A 111 24.44 16.24 -30.28
C ILE A 111 23.28 15.51 -30.97
N LYS A 112 23.26 15.44 -32.30
CA LYS A 112 22.24 14.72 -33.05
C LYS A 112 22.25 13.21 -32.76
N ALA A 113 23.44 12.61 -32.69
CA ALA A 113 23.58 11.20 -32.37
C ALA A 113 23.11 10.89 -30.94
N GLU A 114 23.51 11.71 -29.97
CA GLU A 114 23.07 11.59 -28.57
C GLU A 114 21.56 11.75 -28.44
N ASN A 115 20.98 12.78 -29.05
CA ASN A 115 19.53 12.99 -29.07
C ASN A 115 18.79 11.77 -29.63
N LYS A 116 19.31 11.17 -30.72
CA LYS A 116 18.74 9.94 -31.29
C LYS A 116 18.79 8.78 -30.30
N LEU A 117 19.94 8.51 -29.68
CA LEU A 117 20.07 7.44 -28.68
C LEU A 117 19.14 7.65 -27.49
N ILE A 118 19.05 8.89 -26.99
CA ILE A 118 18.16 9.25 -25.90
C ILE A 118 16.69 8.97 -26.26
N THR A 119 16.25 9.30 -27.48
CA THR A 119 14.88 8.98 -27.89
C THR A 119 14.61 7.46 -27.96
N GLN A 120 15.62 6.67 -28.34
CA GLN A 120 15.51 5.20 -28.34
C GLN A 120 15.42 4.65 -26.93
N VAL A 121 16.28 5.13 -26.02
CA VAL A 121 16.25 4.76 -24.59
C VAL A 121 14.90 5.15 -23.98
N ALA A 122 14.40 6.36 -24.24
CA ALA A 122 13.09 6.79 -23.74
C ALA A 122 11.95 5.89 -24.21
N LYS A 123 11.97 5.44 -25.48
CA LYS A 123 10.99 4.48 -26.01
C LYS A 123 11.11 3.11 -25.36
N ALA A 124 12.33 2.63 -25.11
CA ALA A 124 12.56 1.36 -24.44
C ALA A 124 12.06 1.40 -22.99
N VAL A 125 12.40 2.47 -22.25
CA VAL A 125 11.92 2.68 -20.87
C VAL A 125 10.39 2.75 -20.83
N ALA A 126 9.75 3.46 -21.74
CA ALA A 126 8.28 3.53 -21.79
C ALA A 126 7.63 2.14 -22.02
N LYS A 127 8.25 1.27 -22.83
CA LYS A 127 7.77 -0.11 -23.04
C LYS A 127 7.91 -0.95 -21.77
N GLU A 128 9.04 -0.85 -21.08
CA GLU A 128 9.29 -1.58 -19.82
C GLU A 128 8.37 -1.07 -18.70
N GLU A 129 8.22 0.25 -18.53
CA GLU A 129 7.29 0.86 -17.59
C GLU A 129 5.85 0.37 -17.82
N ALA A 130 5.41 0.29 -19.09
CA ALA A 130 4.09 -0.24 -19.44
C ALA A 130 3.96 -1.74 -19.12
N ALA A 131 5.00 -2.53 -19.33
CA ALA A 131 5.01 -3.96 -19.01
C ALA A 131 4.95 -4.20 -17.49
N VAL A 132 5.69 -3.42 -16.71
CA VAL A 132 5.65 -3.45 -15.24
C VAL A 132 4.27 -3.01 -14.73
N ALA A 133 3.70 -1.93 -15.26
CA ALA A 133 2.36 -1.48 -14.89
C ALA A 133 1.29 -2.57 -15.14
N LYS A 134 1.37 -3.28 -16.26
CA LYS A 134 0.46 -4.43 -16.54
C LYS A 134 0.62 -5.55 -15.53
N LYS A 135 1.87 -5.89 -15.14
CA LYS A 135 2.13 -6.94 -14.13
C LYS A 135 1.60 -6.52 -12.74
N LEU A 136 1.82 -5.28 -12.33
CA LEU A 136 1.32 -4.74 -11.06
C LEU A 136 -0.21 -4.70 -11.03
N ALA A 137 -0.85 -4.27 -12.12
CA ALA A 137 -2.31 -4.27 -12.21
C ALA A 137 -2.90 -5.69 -12.15
N ALA A 138 -2.24 -6.67 -12.77
CA ALA A 138 -2.64 -8.07 -12.69
C ALA A 138 -2.45 -8.65 -11.27
N ALA A 139 -1.36 -8.30 -10.59
CA ALA A 139 -1.11 -8.69 -9.21
C ALA A 139 -2.15 -8.09 -8.25
N ALA A 140 -2.41 -6.78 -8.36
CA ALA A 140 -3.42 -6.09 -7.55
C ALA A 140 -4.82 -6.69 -7.73
N LYS A 141 -5.21 -7.06 -8.96
CA LYS A 141 -6.47 -7.77 -9.21
C LYS A 141 -6.54 -9.13 -8.53
N LYS A 142 -5.42 -9.88 -8.51
CA LYS A 142 -5.36 -11.18 -7.82
C LYS A 142 -5.46 -11.02 -6.31
N GLU A 143 -4.79 -10.03 -5.73
CA GLU A 143 -4.87 -9.73 -4.30
C GLU A 143 -6.28 -9.29 -3.89
N ALA A 144 -6.89 -8.37 -4.63
CA ALA A 144 -8.26 -7.93 -4.38
C ALA A 144 -9.26 -9.09 -4.45
N ALA A 145 -9.10 -10.00 -5.41
CA ALA A 145 -9.94 -11.20 -5.51
C ALA A 145 -9.72 -12.17 -4.34
N ALA A 146 -8.49 -12.34 -3.86
CA ALA A 146 -8.19 -13.16 -2.69
C ALA A 146 -8.78 -12.57 -1.40
N GLU A 147 -8.70 -11.25 -1.24
CA GLU A 147 -9.25 -10.53 -0.09
C GLU A 147 -10.78 -10.57 -0.08
N ALA A 148 -11.42 -10.39 -1.24
CA ALA A 148 -12.86 -10.55 -1.39
C ALA A 148 -13.34 -11.96 -0.99
N LYS A 149 -12.59 -13.02 -1.37
CA LYS A 149 -12.89 -14.40 -0.95
C LYS A 149 -12.76 -14.58 0.56
N LYS A 150 -11.74 -14.00 1.20
CA LYS A 150 -11.58 -14.04 2.67
C LYS A 150 -12.74 -13.31 3.37
N ALA A 151 -13.12 -12.13 2.88
CA ALA A 151 -14.24 -11.37 3.41
C ALA A 151 -15.57 -12.14 3.29
N ALA A 152 -15.82 -12.77 2.14
CA ALA A 152 -17.01 -13.60 1.93
C ALA A 152 -17.06 -14.83 2.87
N ALA A 153 -15.91 -15.48 3.09
CA ALA A 153 -15.82 -16.60 4.03
C ALA A 153 -16.07 -16.17 5.48
N ALA A 154 -15.54 -15.00 5.89
CA ALA A 154 -15.78 -14.43 7.22
C ALA A 154 -17.27 -14.06 7.41
N ALA A 155 -17.91 -13.48 6.38
CA ALA A 155 -19.33 -13.16 6.41
C ALA A 155 -20.21 -14.40 6.57
N LYS A 156 -19.92 -15.49 5.84
CA LYS A 156 -20.64 -16.77 5.98
C LYS A 156 -20.52 -17.36 7.39
N LYS A 157 -19.33 -17.31 8.01
CA LYS A 157 -19.13 -17.77 9.39
C LYS A 157 -19.94 -16.94 10.40
N LYS A 158 -19.98 -15.62 10.22
CA LYS A 158 -20.78 -14.72 11.09
C LYS A 158 -22.27 -15.03 10.97
N ALA A 159 -22.79 -15.17 9.76
CA ALA A 159 -24.19 -15.52 9.52
C ALA A 159 -24.59 -16.88 10.14
N ALA A 160 -23.72 -17.89 10.06
CA ALA A 160 -23.96 -19.20 10.69
C ALA A 160 -24.01 -19.11 12.23
N ALA A 161 -23.12 -18.31 12.83
CA ALA A 161 -23.09 -18.08 14.28
C ALA A 161 -24.37 -17.36 14.75
N ASP A 162 -24.85 -16.37 14.01
CA ASP A 162 -26.07 -15.63 14.34
C ASP A 162 -27.32 -16.53 14.23
N LYS A 163 -27.39 -17.40 13.21
CA LYS A 163 -28.46 -18.41 13.09
C LYS A 163 -28.48 -19.38 14.28
N LYS A 164 -27.31 -19.80 14.78
CA LYS A 164 -27.20 -20.66 15.97
C LYS A 164 -27.64 -19.95 17.25
N LYS A 165 -27.28 -18.68 17.41
CA LYS A 165 -27.74 -17.84 18.54
C LYS A 165 -29.26 -17.64 18.51
N ALA A 166 -29.84 -17.36 17.35
CA ALA A 166 -31.29 -17.22 17.19
C ALA A 166 -32.05 -18.51 17.52
N ALA A 167 -31.54 -19.68 17.10
CA ALA A 167 -32.14 -20.98 17.43
C ALA A 167 -32.08 -21.28 18.95
N ALA A 168 -30.97 -20.94 19.60
CA ALA A 168 -30.83 -21.10 21.06
C ALA A 168 -31.79 -20.17 21.83
N ALA A 169 -31.99 -18.94 21.35
CA ALA A 169 -32.95 -18.00 21.93
C ALA A 169 -34.39 -18.53 21.81
N LYS A 170 -34.79 -19.04 20.65
CA LYS A 170 -36.11 -19.67 20.46
C LYS A 170 -36.35 -20.86 21.39
N LYS A 171 -35.36 -21.74 21.58
CA LYS A 171 -35.46 -22.86 22.53
C LYS A 171 -35.61 -22.38 23.98
N LYS A 172 -34.87 -21.35 24.40
CA LYS A 172 -35.02 -20.75 25.73
C LYS A 172 -36.41 -20.15 25.95
N ALA A 173 -36.93 -19.42 24.96
CA ALA A 173 -38.27 -18.84 25.02
C ALA A 173 -39.36 -19.92 25.14
N ALA A 174 -39.27 -20.99 24.36
CA ALA A 174 -40.22 -22.11 24.42
C ALA A 174 -40.17 -22.84 25.78
N ALA A 175 -38.99 -23.03 26.36
CA ALA A 175 -38.83 -23.63 27.69
C ALA A 175 -39.42 -22.74 28.81
N ALA A 176 -39.24 -21.41 28.71
CA ALA A 176 -39.84 -20.46 29.64
C ALA A 176 -41.37 -20.46 29.56
N ALA A 177 -41.93 -20.51 28.34
CA ALA A 177 -43.38 -20.61 28.14
C ALA A 177 -43.97 -21.89 28.74
N LYS A 178 -43.32 -23.05 28.54
CA LYS A 178 -43.75 -24.32 29.16
C LYS A 178 -43.71 -24.28 30.69
N LYS A 179 -42.72 -23.62 31.29
CA LYS A 179 -42.65 -23.44 32.76
C LYS A 179 -43.77 -22.54 33.28
N LYS A 180 -44.11 -21.46 32.58
CA LYS A 180 -45.24 -20.60 32.96
C LYS A 180 -46.57 -21.35 32.91
N ALA A 181 -46.83 -22.10 31.83
CA ALA A 181 -48.04 -22.91 31.69
C ALA A 181 -48.17 -24.00 32.78
N ALA A 182 -47.06 -24.64 33.17
CA ALA A 182 -47.07 -25.63 34.25
C ALA A 182 -47.33 -25.00 35.63
N ALA A 183 -46.82 -23.79 35.88
CA ALA A 183 -47.07 -23.05 37.12
C ALA A 183 -48.54 -22.61 37.24
N GLU A 184 -49.16 -22.20 36.14
CA GLU A 184 -50.59 -21.86 36.10
C GLU A 184 -51.48 -23.08 36.35
N LYS A 185 -51.17 -24.24 35.74
CA LYS A 185 -51.87 -25.51 36.05
C LYS A 185 -51.76 -25.90 37.53
N LYS A 186 -50.59 -25.70 38.16
CA LYS A 186 -50.43 -25.96 39.60
C LYS A 186 -51.24 -24.99 40.47
N LYS A 187 -51.31 -23.71 40.10
CA LYS A 187 -52.15 -22.72 40.80
C LYS A 187 -53.64 -23.06 40.67
N ALA A 188 -54.09 -23.47 39.48
CA ALA A 188 -55.48 -23.92 39.27
C ALA A 188 -55.82 -25.17 40.10
N ALA A 189 -54.92 -26.16 40.15
CA ALA A 189 -55.12 -27.36 40.97
C ALA A 189 -55.14 -27.07 42.48
N ALA A 190 -54.32 -26.12 42.95
CA ALA A 190 -54.33 -25.69 44.35
C ALA A 190 -55.62 -24.93 44.71
N ALA A 191 -56.16 -24.11 43.80
CA ALA A 191 -57.43 -23.43 43.97
C ALA A 191 -58.61 -24.41 44.03
N ALA A 192 -58.61 -25.44 43.18
CA ALA A 192 -59.62 -26.51 43.19
C ALA A 192 -59.60 -27.29 44.52
N LYS A 193 -58.40 -27.62 45.04
CA LYS A 193 -58.28 -28.29 46.36
C LYS A 193 -58.75 -27.42 47.53
N LYS A 194 -58.55 -26.10 47.47
CA LYS A 194 -59.10 -25.17 48.47
C LYS A 194 -60.63 -25.09 48.42
N LYS A 195 -61.24 -25.11 47.23
CA LYS A 195 -62.70 -25.17 47.10
C LYS A 195 -63.28 -26.47 47.67
N ALA A 196 -62.68 -27.63 47.36
CA ALA A 196 -63.10 -28.91 47.91
C ALA A 196 -62.94 -29.02 49.45
N ALA A 197 -61.91 -28.39 50.02
CA ALA A 197 -61.73 -28.34 51.48
C ALA A 197 -62.74 -27.43 52.19
N ALA A 198 -63.19 -26.34 51.53
CA ALA A 198 -64.22 -25.46 52.07
C ALA A 198 -65.60 -26.13 52.10
N GLU A 199 -65.93 -26.94 51.09
CA GLU A 199 -67.17 -27.74 51.09
C GLU A 199 -67.18 -28.82 52.17
N LYS A 200 -66.05 -29.51 52.41
CA LYS A 200 -65.92 -30.45 53.53
C LYS A 200 -66.09 -29.79 54.91
N LYS A 201 -65.65 -28.53 55.08
CA LYS A 201 -65.88 -27.78 56.33
C LYS A 201 -67.34 -27.37 56.50
N LYS A 202 -68.06 -27.02 55.42
CA LYS A 202 -69.50 -26.75 55.47
C LYS A 202 -70.30 -28.00 55.85
N ALA A 203 -69.90 -29.19 55.36
CA ALA A 203 -70.50 -30.46 55.76
C ALA A 203 -70.23 -30.85 57.23
N ALA A 204 -69.04 -30.53 57.76
CA ALA A 204 -68.72 -30.78 59.17
C ALA A 204 -69.48 -29.84 60.14
N ALA A 205 -69.70 -28.58 59.75
CA ALA A 205 -70.48 -27.62 60.54
C ALA A 205 -71.97 -27.99 60.64
N ALA A 206 -72.52 -28.64 59.60
CA ALA A 206 -73.88 -29.18 59.63
C ALA A 206 -74.03 -30.35 60.64
N LYS A 207 -73.01 -31.21 60.78
CA LYS A 207 -73.00 -32.30 61.76
C LYS A 207 -72.81 -31.82 63.22
N ALA A 208 -72.12 -30.72 63.45
CA ALA A 208 -71.90 -30.19 64.80
C ALA A 208 -73.17 -29.55 65.42
N LYS A 209 -74.08 -29.00 64.60
CA LYS A 209 -75.36 -28.45 65.08
C LYS A 209 -76.38 -29.52 65.52
N ALA A 210 -76.18 -30.80 65.16
CA ALA A 210 -77.06 -31.90 65.58
C ALA A 210 -76.70 -32.49 66.96
N LYS A 211 -75.53 -32.20 67.54
CA LYS A 211 -75.06 -32.82 68.79
C LYS A 211 -75.16 -31.93 70.05
N ALA A 212 -75.70 -30.72 69.93
CA ALA A 212 -75.80 -29.76 71.04
C ALA A 212 -77.15 -29.78 71.81
N ALA A 213 -78.01 -30.79 71.58
CA ALA A 213 -79.38 -30.82 72.10
C ALA A 213 -79.67 -31.85 73.23
N ALA A 214 -78.65 -32.38 73.94
CA ALA A 214 -78.87 -33.29 75.08
C ALA A 214 -78.11 -32.87 76.35
N LYS A 215 -78.89 -32.32 77.29
CA LYS A 215 -78.73 -32.05 78.75
C LYS A 215 -78.05 -33.23 79.52
N LYS A 216 -77.54 -33.17 80.77
CA LYS A 216 -77.28 -32.20 81.87
C LYS A 216 -76.52 -32.98 82.99
N LYS A 217 -75.44 -32.39 83.59
CA LYS A 217 -74.96 -32.37 85.02
C LYS A 217 -74.89 -33.67 85.91
N PRO A 218 -74.27 -33.67 87.13
CA PRO A 218 -72.99 -33.07 87.60
C PRO A 218 -72.17 -33.95 88.60
N GLY A 219 -70.90 -33.59 88.88
CA GLY A 219 -70.09 -34.13 89.99
C GLY A 219 -68.64 -33.60 89.99
N ARG A 220 -68.04 -33.36 91.15
CA ARG A 220 -66.99 -32.34 91.48
C ARG A 220 -65.59 -33.00 91.77
N PRO A 221 -64.52 -32.31 92.24
CA PRO A 221 -63.45 -31.65 91.45
C PRO A 221 -61.98 -32.04 91.79
N LYS A 222 -61.04 -31.28 91.19
CA LYS A 222 -59.66 -30.87 91.63
C LYS A 222 -58.44 -31.73 91.21
N LYS A 223 -57.59 -31.18 90.33
CA LYS A 223 -56.34 -30.41 90.63
C LYS A 223 -55.20 -30.67 89.61
N ALA A 224 -54.40 -29.60 89.42
CA ALA A 224 -53.01 -29.54 88.95
C ALA A 224 -52.76 -29.31 87.45
N ALA A 225 -51.69 -28.55 87.21
CA ALA A 225 -51.50 -27.64 86.10
C ALA A 225 -50.16 -27.87 85.39
N ALA A 226 -50.04 -27.19 84.25
CA ALA A 226 -48.82 -26.70 83.60
C ALA A 226 -48.03 -27.60 82.62
N LYS A 227 -48.13 -27.17 81.35
CA LYS A 227 -47.06 -26.93 80.35
C LYS A 227 -46.27 -28.14 79.82
N LYS A 228 -46.63 -28.58 78.61
CA LYS A 228 -45.71 -29.21 77.63
C LYS A 228 -45.55 -28.29 76.42
N ALA A 229 -44.31 -27.87 76.16
CA ALA A 229 -43.91 -27.14 74.97
C ALA A 229 -42.97 -27.99 74.11
N ALA A 230 -43.03 -27.72 72.80
CA ALA A 230 -41.98 -27.86 71.78
C ALA A 230 -41.55 -29.28 71.31
N GLY A 231 -42.20 -29.73 70.24
CA GLY A 231 -41.59 -29.81 68.90
C GLY A 231 -40.26 -30.57 68.71
N ARG A 232 -40.37 -31.82 68.27
CA ARG A 232 -39.45 -32.50 67.31
C ARG A 232 -40.05 -32.36 65.88
N PRO A 233 -39.35 -32.62 64.75
CA PRO A 233 -38.09 -33.37 64.58
C PRO A 233 -37.04 -32.84 63.55
N LYS A 234 -35.80 -33.35 63.73
CA LYS A 234 -34.84 -33.97 62.77
C LYS A 234 -35.07 -33.74 61.25
N LYS A 235 -34.08 -33.18 60.53
CA LYS A 235 -32.89 -33.82 59.89
C LYS A 235 -33.12 -34.12 58.41
N ALA A 236 -32.42 -33.41 57.51
CA ALA A 236 -31.51 -34.01 56.50
C ALA A 236 -31.12 -33.03 55.37
N ALA A 237 -29.81 -32.76 55.33
CA ALA A 237 -28.93 -32.67 54.15
C ALA A 237 -29.27 -31.70 53.00
N ALA A 238 -28.67 -30.51 53.06
CA ALA A 238 -28.34 -29.70 51.89
C ALA A 238 -27.06 -30.25 51.21
N LYS A 239 -27.10 -30.45 49.89
CA LYS A 239 -25.93 -30.51 49.01
C LYS A 239 -25.99 -29.34 48.02
N ALA A 240 -25.28 -28.27 48.35
CA ALA A 240 -24.64 -27.35 47.40
C ALA A 240 -23.13 -27.67 47.50
N GLY A 241 -22.26 -27.54 46.52
CA GLY A 241 -22.22 -26.86 45.24
C GLY A 241 -20.72 -26.69 44.90
N ALA A 242 -20.42 -26.25 43.68
CA ALA A 242 -19.11 -25.75 43.22
C ALA A 242 -17.99 -26.77 42.95
N LYS A 243 -17.86 -27.15 41.67
CA LYS A 243 -16.58 -27.49 41.03
C LYS A 243 -15.88 -26.19 40.60
N LYS A 244 -14.69 -25.92 41.16
CA LYS A 244 -13.66 -25.07 40.56
C LYS A 244 -12.31 -25.75 40.79
N ALA A 245 -11.64 -26.14 39.71
CA ALA A 245 -10.23 -26.48 39.71
C ALA A 245 -9.56 -25.65 38.60
N PRO A 246 -8.62 -24.75 38.93
CA PRO A 246 -7.69 -24.19 37.98
C PRO A 246 -6.36 -24.96 38.01
N GLY A 247 -5.72 -25.10 36.85
CA GLY A 247 -4.28 -25.41 36.79
C GLY A 247 -3.93 -26.86 36.43
N ARG A 248 -3.74 -27.11 35.13
CA ARG A 248 -2.80 -28.14 34.66
C ARG A 248 -2.31 -27.82 33.24
N PRO A 249 -1.12 -27.23 33.06
CA PRO A 249 -0.45 -27.29 31.76
C PRO A 249 0.23 -28.66 31.60
N LYS A 250 -0.10 -29.38 30.52
CA LYS A 250 0.64 -30.58 30.11
C LYS A 250 1.83 -30.18 29.24
N LYS A 251 2.99 -30.64 29.71
CA LYS A 251 4.34 -30.62 29.16
C LYS A 251 4.44 -31.54 27.94
N ALA A 252 4.95 -31.02 26.83
CA ALA A 252 5.67 -31.75 25.78
C ALA A 252 6.85 -30.82 25.39
N ALA A 253 8.04 -30.99 25.96
CA ALA A 253 9.09 -31.90 25.50
C ALA A 253 9.57 -31.60 24.07
N ALA A 254 10.50 -30.64 23.94
CA ALA A 254 11.42 -30.53 22.82
C ALA A 254 12.82 -30.21 23.37
N LYS A 255 13.58 -31.27 23.66
CA LYS A 255 15.04 -31.33 23.49
C LYS A 255 15.26 -31.53 21.97
N THR A 256 16.26 -31.03 21.25
CA THR A 256 17.65 -30.69 21.55
C THR A 256 18.21 -29.91 20.34
N ALA A 257 19.28 -29.17 20.58
CA ALA A 257 20.04 -28.36 19.64
C ALA A 257 20.58 -29.12 18.39
N ALA A 258 20.79 -28.39 17.29
CA ALA A 258 22.08 -28.40 16.58
C ALA A 258 22.16 -27.30 15.50
N LYS A 259 23.29 -26.59 15.54
CA LYS A 259 23.79 -25.54 14.65
C LYS A 259 23.71 -25.90 13.16
N LYS A 260 23.47 -24.90 12.30
CA LYS A 260 24.19 -24.74 11.02
C LYS A 260 24.19 -23.27 10.59
N SER A 261 25.39 -22.80 10.33
CA SER A 261 25.86 -21.43 10.05
C SER A 261 25.48 -20.93 8.65
N PRO A 262 25.67 -19.62 8.37
CA PRO A 262 25.39 -19.02 7.07
C PRO A 262 26.41 -19.49 6.03
N GLY A 263 25.93 -20.03 4.92
CA GLY A 263 26.76 -20.47 3.80
C GLY A 263 27.53 -19.30 3.15
N ARG A 264 28.83 -19.26 3.42
CA ARG A 264 29.82 -18.43 2.71
C ARG A 264 30.03 -19.01 1.28
N PRO A 265 30.09 -18.20 0.22
CA PRO A 265 30.33 -18.71 -1.14
C PRO A 265 31.75 -19.26 -1.32
N LYS A 266 31.86 -20.37 -2.06
CA LYS A 266 33.12 -21.05 -2.39
C LYS A 266 33.99 -20.15 -3.29
N LYS A 267 35.27 -20.02 -2.91
CA LYS A 267 36.37 -19.52 -3.74
C LYS A 267 37.23 -20.71 -4.15
N SER A 268 37.43 -20.88 -5.45
CA SER A 268 38.51 -21.66 -6.09
C SER A 268 38.79 -20.97 -7.43
N ALA A 269 39.88 -20.19 -7.55
CA ALA A 269 41.24 -20.62 -7.92
C ALA A 269 41.30 -21.09 -9.39
N ALA A 270 41.79 -20.23 -10.29
CA ALA A 270 43.09 -20.39 -11.00
C ALA A 270 42.89 -20.98 -12.41
N ALA A 271 43.55 -20.62 -13.52
CA ALA A 271 44.53 -19.59 -13.84
C ALA A 271 44.72 -19.55 -15.39
N LYS A 272 45.41 -18.50 -15.86
CA LYS A 272 46.31 -18.39 -17.03
C LYS A 272 45.77 -18.06 -18.44
N ARG A 273 46.59 -17.20 -19.09
CA ARG A 273 46.74 -16.79 -20.51
C ARG A 273 45.83 -15.61 -20.92
N GLY A 274 46.26 -14.41 -21.30
CA GLY A 274 47.53 -13.73 -21.59
C GLY A 274 47.18 -12.51 -22.48
N PRO A 275 47.87 -11.35 -22.41
CA PRO A 275 47.49 -10.17 -23.20
C PRO A 275 47.98 -10.29 -24.65
N GLY A 276 47.09 -10.67 -25.56
CA GLY A 276 47.36 -10.75 -26.99
C GLY A 276 47.32 -9.38 -27.68
N ARG A 277 48.47 -8.96 -28.20
CA ARG A 277 48.72 -7.81 -29.10
C ARG A 277 47.67 -7.65 -30.23
N PRO A 278 47.35 -6.41 -30.66
CA PRO A 278 46.57 -6.16 -31.87
C PRO A 278 47.38 -6.42 -33.16
N LYS A 279 46.74 -7.01 -34.17
CA LYS A 279 47.30 -7.20 -35.51
C LYS A 279 47.36 -5.85 -36.25
N LYS A 280 48.56 -5.43 -36.68
CA LYS A 280 48.74 -4.40 -37.71
C LYS A 280 48.28 -4.97 -39.05
N ALA A 281 47.33 -4.30 -39.71
CA ALA A 281 47.09 -4.46 -41.14
C ALA A 281 47.90 -3.40 -41.90
N LYS A 282 48.47 -3.83 -43.02
CA LYS A 282 49.21 -3.05 -44.01
C LYS A 282 48.26 -2.18 -44.83
#